data_AF-A0A4P7JGM8-F1
#
_entry.id   AF-A0A4P7JGM8-F1
#
_cell.length_a   1.000
_cell.length_b   1.000
_cell.length_c   1.000
_cell.angle_alpha   90.00
_cell.angle_beta   90.00
_cell.angle_gamma   90.00
#
_symmetry.space_group_name_H-M   'P 1'
#
loop_
_entity.id
_entity.type
_entity.pdbx_description
1 polymer ?
#
loop_
_entity_poly.entity_id
_entity_poly.type
_entity_poly.pdbx_seq_one_letter_code
_entity_poly.pdbx_strand_id
1 'polypeptide(L)'
;MSRLPNTHALSPAPPSLTVDWELYAAMLEESDLPLDQQRELIEILWSIVVMFVDLGFDVDPVRQICGQEDEALSDDPPDLLSLMEQEWADQSASEEDSWTE
;
A
#
# COMPACT_ATOMS: atom_id res chain seq x y z
N MET A 1 2.94 -51.01 12.85
CA MET A 1 2.26 -49.71 12.81
C MET A 1 3.34 -48.63 12.79
N SER A 2 3.83 -48.29 11.60
CA SER A 2 4.92 -47.30 11.45
C SER A 2 4.30 -45.91 11.36
N ARG A 3 4.53 -45.06 12.38
CA ARG A 3 4.20 -43.64 12.31
C ARG A 3 5.23 -42.94 11.42
N LEU A 4 4.78 -42.35 10.31
CA LEU A 4 5.58 -41.41 9.53
C LEU A 4 5.78 -40.12 10.34
N PRO A 5 6.98 -39.52 10.37
CA PRO A 5 7.16 -38.20 10.92
C PRO A 5 6.44 -37.22 10.00
N ASN A 6 5.47 -36.51 10.56
CA ASN A 6 4.72 -35.49 9.85
C ASN A 6 5.64 -34.27 9.66
N THR A 7 6.39 -34.23 8.56
CA THR A 7 7.10 -33.04 8.09
C THR A 7 6.07 -32.03 7.56
N HIS A 8 5.32 -31.39 8.45
CA HIS A 8 4.66 -30.14 8.10
C HIS A 8 5.76 -29.09 7.96
N ALA A 9 5.93 -28.66 6.71
CA ALA A 9 6.89 -27.69 6.24
C ALA A 9 7.05 -26.53 7.22
N LEU A 10 8.31 -26.13 7.48
CA LEU A 10 8.59 -24.78 7.96
C LEU A 10 8.04 -23.83 6.90
N SER A 11 6.90 -23.20 7.17
CA SER A 11 6.50 -22.00 6.43
C SER A 11 7.63 -20.98 6.60
N PRO A 12 8.23 -20.46 5.52
CA PRO A 12 9.23 -19.41 5.65
C PRO A 12 8.59 -18.26 6.41
N ALA A 13 9.30 -17.72 7.40
CA ALA A 13 8.86 -16.51 8.10
C ALA A 13 8.58 -15.42 7.05
N PRO A 14 7.53 -14.61 7.23
CA PRO A 14 7.25 -13.52 6.30
C PRO A 14 8.49 -12.64 6.18
N PRO A 15 8.83 -12.18 4.96
CA PRO A 15 9.98 -11.32 4.74
C PRO A 15 9.84 -10.06 5.60
N SER A 16 10.85 -9.76 6.41
CA SER A 16 10.89 -8.50 7.15
C SER A 16 11.26 -7.37 6.20
N LEU A 17 10.34 -6.44 5.99
CA LEU A 17 10.62 -5.22 5.23
C LEU A 17 11.45 -4.26 6.10
N THR A 18 12.52 -3.70 5.54
CA THR A 18 13.39 -2.70 6.19
C THR A 18 13.51 -1.45 5.33
N VAL A 19 13.60 -0.28 5.97
CA VAL A 19 13.84 1.01 5.30
C VAL A 19 15.24 1.52 5.60
N ASP A 20 15.94 2.00 4.57
CA ASP A 20 17.19 2.75 4.70
C ASP A 20 16.88 4.25 4.74
N TRP A 21 16.81 4.82 5.95
CA TRP A 21 16.44 6.22 6.12
C TRP A 21 17.47 7.19 5.51
N GLU A 22 18.76 6.82 5.45
CA GLU A 22 19.84 7.71 4.98
C GLU A 22 19.69 7.99 3.49
N LEU A 23 19.27 6.98 2.73
CA LEU A 23 18.98 7.10 1.30
C LEU A 23 17.88 8.13 1.02
N TYR A 24 16.84 8.17 1.85
CA TYR A 24 15.71 9.08 1.67
C TYR A 24 15.93 10.46 2.31
N ALA A 25 16.77 10.55 3.33
CA ALA A 25 17.16 11.84 3.93
C ALA A 25 17.83 12.76 2.90
N ALA A 26 18.60 12.21 1.95
CA ALA A 26 19.16 12.96 0.84
C ALA A 26 18.11 13.68 -0.02
N MET A 27 16.88 13.14 -0.10
CA MET A 27 15.76 13.76 -0.83
C MET A 27 15.08 14.88 -0.02
N LEU A 28 15.38 14.98 1.28
CA LEU A 28 14.84 15.97 2.21
C LEU A 28 15.85 17.09 2.54
N GLU A 29 17.04 17.09 1.93
CA GLU A 29 18.09 18.09 2.18
C GLU A 29 17.64 19.53 1.88
N GLU A 30 16.74 19.72 0.89
CA GLU A 30 16.19 21.04 0.54
C GLU A 30 15.05 21.50 1.47
N SER A 31 14.61 20.64 2.40
CA SER A 31 13.56 20.99 3.35
C SER A 31 14.12 21.72 4.57
N ASP A 32 13.35 22.65 5.14
CA ASP A 32 13.67 23.31 6.42
C ASP A 32 13.51 22.38 7.65
N LEU A 33 13.43 21.06 7.44
CA LEU A 33 13.25 20.09 8.52
C LEU A 33 14.59 19.75 9.17
N PRO A 34 14.68 19.74 10.51
CA PRO A 34 15.87 19.25 11.20
C PRO A 34 16.02 17.73 10.98
N LEU A 35 17.26 17.22 11.06
CA LEU A 35 17.60 15.83 10.75
C LEU A 35 16.75 14.81 11.52
N ASP A 36 16.50 15.06 12.81
CA ASP A 36 15.66 14.20 13.64
C ASP A 36 14.22 14.10 13.11
N GLN A 37 13.68 15.21 12.57
CA GLN A 37 12.34 15.25 11.97
C GLN A 37 12.29 14.62 10.59
N GLN A 38 13.36 14.73 9.79
CA GLN A 38 13.46 14.02 8.51
C GLN A 38 13.40 12.52 8.70
N ARG A 39 14.14 12.02 9.70
CA ARG A 39 14.11 10.62 10.08
C ARG A 39 12.73 10.19 10.58
N GLU A 40 12.13 10.96 11.50
CA GLU A 40 10.79 10.68 12.02
C GLU A 40 9.75 10.60 10.89
N LEU A 41 9.81 11.52 9.93
CA LEU A 41 8.94 11.50 8.75
C LEU A 41 9.10 10.22 7.93
N ILE A 42 10.34 9.80 7.64
CA ILE A 42 10.62 8.59 6.87
C ILE A 42 10.14 7.34 7.62
N GLU A 43 10.37 7.27 8.94
CA GLU A 43 9.90 6.16 9.78
C GLU A 43 8.36 6.07 9.81
N ILE A 44 7.66 7.21 9.89
CA ILE A 44 6.19 7.27 9.84
C ILE A 44 5.68 6.81 8.47
N LEU A 45 6.23 7.34 7.38
CA LEU A 45 5.86 6.94 6.03
C LEU A 45 6.07 5.44 5.82
N TRP A 46 7.19 4.91 6.30
CA TRP A 46 7.47 3.48 6.24
C TRP A 46 6.48 2.66 7.06
N SER A 47 6.10 3.11 8.26
CA SER A 47 5.07 2.45 9.07
C SER A 47 3.75 2.36 8.32
N ILE A 48 3.37 3.40 7.58
CA ILE A 48 2.15 3.39 6.75
C ILE A 48 2.29 2.36 5.63
N VAL A 49 3.42 2.31 4.93
CA VAL A 49 3.68 1.29 3.89
C VAL A 49 3.58 -0.12 4.46
N VAL A 50 4.19 -0.39 5.63
CA VAL A 50 4.10 -1.68 6.30
C VAL A 50 2.66 -2.01 6.68
N MET A 51 1.87 -1.05 7.14
CA MET A 51 0.44 -1.27 7.42
C MET A 51 -0.33 -1.73 6.16
N PHE A 52 -0.03 -1.16 4.99
CA PHE A 52 -0.61 -1.64 3.73
C PHE A 52 -0.17 -3.07 3.43
N VAL A 53 1.10 -3.40 3.62
CA VAL A 53 1.58 -4.78 3.41
C VAL A 53 0.93 -5.77 4.38
N ASP A 54 0.77 -5.39 5.64
CA ASP A 54 0.11 -6.20 6.67
C ASP A 54 -1.37 -6.44 6.35
N LEU A 55 -2.04 -5.50 5.67
CA LEU A 55 -3.41 -5.65 5.18
C LEU A 55 -3.51 -6.60 3.97
N GLY A 56 -2.38 -7.09 3.44
CA GLY A 56 -2.33 -8.05 2.34
C GLY A 56 -2.12 -7.42 0.96
N PHE A 57 -1.75 -6.14 0.90
CA PHE A 57 -1.32 -5.52 -0.34
C PHE A 57 0.10 -5.99 -0.65
N ASP A 58 0.28 -6.62 -1.82
CA ASP A 58 1.61 -7.07 -2.23
C ASP A 58 2.48 -5.87 -2.63
N VAL A 59 3.76 -5.91 -2.29
CA VAL A 59 4.77 -4.96 -2.77
C VAL A 59 5.29 -5.48 -4.11
N ASP A 60 4.40 -5.85 -5.03
CA ASP A 60 4.79 -6.33 -6.35
C ASP A 60 5.09 -5.11 -7.23
N PRO A 61 6.36 -4.86 -7.61
CA PRO A 61 6.72 -3.56 -8.18
C PRO A 61 6.25 -3.33 -9.62
N VAL A 62 5.65 -4.29 -10.34
CA VAL A 62 5.57 -4.18 -11.82
C VAL A 62 4.36 -4.86 -12.46
N ARG A 63 3.15 -4.64 -11.95
CA ARG A 63 1.93 -4.98 -12.74
C ARG A 63 1.08 -3.81 -13.19
N GLN A 64 1.28 -2.60 -12.65
CA GLN A 64 0.42 -1.45 -12.98
C GLN A 64 1.11 -0.34 -13.81
N ILE A 65 2.40 -0.46 -14.15
CA ILE A 65 3.16 0.63 -14.81
C ILE A 65 3.39 0.40 -16.31
N CYS A 66 3.33 -0.85 -16.79
CA CYS A 66 3.17 -1.07 -18.21
C CYS A 66 1.66 -1.05 -18.46
N GLY A 67 1.16 -0.09 -19.25
CA GLY A 67 -0.26 0.01 -19.64
C GLY A 67 -0.74 -1.16 -20.52
N GLN A 68 -0.30 -2.37 -20.19
CA GLN A 68 -0.79 -3.62 -20.73
C GLN A 68 -1.89 -4.06 -19.77
N GLU A 69 -3.11 -3.69 -20.10
CA GLU A 69 -4.29 -4.38 -19.59
C GLU A 69 -4.08 -5.88 -19.79
N ASP A 70 -3.95 -6.64 -18.70
CA ASP A 70 -4.03 -8.10 -18.74
C ASP A 70 -5.48 -8.42 -19.17
N GLU A 71 -5.70 -8.46 -20.48
CA GLU A 71 -6.87 -9.06 -21.11
C GLU A 71 -6.89 -10.55 -20.73
N ALA A 72 -7.51 -10.85 -19.59
CA ALA A 72 -8.52 -11.90 -19.40
C ALA A 72 -8.53 -12.38 -17.94
N LEU A 73 -9.49 -11.88 -17.16
CA LEU A 73 -10.68 -12.65 -16.74
C LEU A 73 -11.47 -11.84 -15.70
N SER A 74 -12.57 -11.25 -16.17
CA SER A 74 -13.86 -11.06 -15.49
C SER A 74 -13.92 -11.05 -13.95
N ASP A 75 -14.44 -9.93 -13.41
CA ASP A 75 -14.95 -9.75 -12.05
C ASP A 75 -13.90 -9.44 -10.96
N ASP A 76 -12.94 -8.56 -11.24
CA ASP A 76 -12.18 -7.94 -10.15
C ASP A 76 -13.05 -6.84 -9.51
N PRO A 77 -13.30 -6.88 -8.19
CA PRO A 77 -13.99 -5.78 -7.52
C PRO A 77 -13.20 -4.48 -7.75
N PRO A 78 -13.88 -3.32 -7.85
CA PRO A 78 -13.20 -2.05 -8.04
C PRO A 78 -12.06 -1.89 -7.03
N ASP A 79 -10.89 -1.50 -7.51
CA ASP A 79 -9.74 -1.23 -6.65
C ASP A 79 -10.14 -0.16 -5.61
N LEU A 80 -9.55 -0.22 -4.42
CA LEU A 80 -9.95 0.61 -3.28
C LEU A 80 -9.83 2.10 -3.56
N LEU A 81 -8.89 2.49 -4.44
CA LEU A 81 -8.79 3.86 -4.94
C LEU A 81 -10.01 4.24 -5.78
N SER A 82 -10.47 3.37 -6.68
CA SER A 82 -11.69 3.59 -7.45
C SER A 82 -12.94 3.59 -6.58
N LEU A 83 -12.98 2.80 -5.51
CA LEU A 83 -14.08 2.81 -4.55
C LEU A 83 -14.15 4.14 -3.79
N MET A 84 -13.01 4.64 -3.32
CA MET A 84 -12.89 5.94 -2.66
C MET A 84 -13.19 7.10 -3.64
N GLU A 85 -12.73 6.98 -4.89
CA GLU A 85 -13.06 7.89 -5.99
C GLU A 85 -14.50 7.78 -6.51
N GLN A 86 -15.27 6.79 -6.06
CA GLN A 86 -16.70 6.75 -6.35
C GLN A 86 -17.50 7.34 -5.20
N GLU A 87 -17.08 7.09 -3.97
CA GLU A 87 -17.71 7.61 -2.75
C GLU A 87 -17.60 9.15 -2.64
N TRP A 88 -16.45 9.74 -2.96
CA TRP A 88 -16.31 11.22 -2.96
C TRP A 88 -17.18 11.90 -4.02
N ALA A 89 -17.42 11.24 -5.16
CA ALA A 89 -18.18 11.78 -6.29
C ALA A 89 -19.69 11.69 -6.03
N ASP A 90 -20.13 10.61 -5.39
CA ASP A 90 -21.51 10.45 -4.93
C ASP A 90 -21.86 11.47 -3.83
N GLN A 91 -20.92 11.74 -2.90
CA GLN A 91 -21.06 12.77 -1.88
C GLN A 91 -21.18 14.18 -2.48
N SER A 92 -20.30 14.55 -3.43
CA SER A 92 -20.37 15.87 -4.08
C SER A 92 -21.67 16.08 -4.85
N ALA A 93 -22.19 15.04 -5.51
CA ALA A 93 -23.44 15.12 -6.26
C ALA A 93 -24.66 15.29 -5.34
N SER A 94 -24.61 14.73 -4.12
CA SER A 94 -25.68 14.87 -3.13
C SER A 94 -25.74 16.26 -2.46
N GLU A 95 -24.61 16.96 -2.40
CA GLU A 95 -24.52 18.31 -1.81
C GLU A 95 -25.00 19.39 -2.79
N GLU A 96 -24.89 19.17 -4.11
CA GLU A 96 -25.30 20.13 -5.14
C GLU A 96 -26.84 20.26 -5.25
N ASP A 97 -27.60 19.19 -5.01
CA ASP A 97 -29.08 19.19 -5.01
C ASP A 97 -29.68 19.88 -3.77
N SER A 98 -28.93 19.96 -2.65
CA SER A 98 -29.41 20.55 -1.39
C SER A 98 -29.38 22.09 -1.38
N TRP A 99 -28.69 22.74 -2.31
CA TRP A 99 -28.58 24.20 -2.39
C TRP A 99 -29.38 24.81 -3.55
N THR A 100 -30.09 23.99 -4.33
CA THR A 100 -30.91 24.40 -5.46
C THR A 100 -32.42 24.32 -5.17
N GLU A 101 -32.86 24.84 -4.03
CA GLU A 101 -34.28 25.06 -3.72
C GLU A 101 -34.57 26.50 -3.27
#